data_AF-A0A0N4W762-F1
#
_entry.id   AF-A0A0N4W762-F1
#
_cell.length_a   1.000
_cell.length_b   1.000
_cell.length_c   1.000
_cell.angle_alpha   90.00
_cell.angle_beta   90.00
_cell.angle_gamma   90.00
#
_symmetry.space_group_name_H-M   'P 1'
#
loop_
_entity.id
_entity.type
_entity.pdbx_description
1 polymer ?
#
loop_
_entity_poly.entity_id
_entity_poly.type
_entity_poly.pdbx_seq_one_letter_code
_entity_poly.pdbx_strand_id
1 'polypeptide(L)'
;MGKVKDEAYELHMNPRTVVQWKKCFRDVCAEHSRRNTPIIGGFGCEVEIGETLVTRRKYNRGRWVSRHQWLFGGIERGSGRAFLTLVRRRDAPTLLRLITKYYT
;
A
#
# COMPACT_ATOMS: atom_id res chain seq x y z
N MET A 1 5.15 -13.92 5.71
CA MET A 1 5.93 -13.02 6.61
C MET A 1 6.00 -13.70 7.96
N GLY A 2 7.21 -14.00 8.44
CA GLY A 2 7.42 -14.72 9.71
C GLY A 2 6.85 -13.96 10.90
N LYS A 3 6.56 -14.65 12.01
CA LYS A 3 6.15 -13.96 13.22
C LYS A 3 7.37 -13.22 13.78
N VAL A 4 7.14 -12.08 14.41
CA VAL A 4 8.21 -11.27 15.05
C VAL A 4 9.06 -12.10 16.02
N LYS A 5 8.46 -13.09 16.69
CA LYS A 5 9.17 -13.98 17.61
C LYS A 5 10.18 -14.88 16.90
N ASP A 6 9.84 -15.35 15.69
CA ASP A 6 10.69 -16.25 14.91
C ASP A 6 11.93 -15.49 14.42
N GLU A 7 11.73 -14.30 13.84
CA GLU A 7 12.82 -13.43 13.40
C GLU A 7 13.70 -12.94 14.56
N ALA A 8 13.10 -12.62 15.71
CA ALA A 8 13.84 -12.24 16.91
C ALA A 8 14.73 -13.38 17.42
N TYR A 9 14.25 -14.62 17.32
CA TYR A 9 15.02 -15.81 17.68
C TYR A 9 16.18 -16.04 16.70
N GLU A 10 15.90 -16.04 15.38
CA GLU A 10 16.90 -16.27 14.33
C GLU A 10 18.01 -15.21 14.33
N LEU A 11 17.67 -13.94 14.59
CA LEU A 11 18.62 -12.84 14.60
C LEU A 11 19.24 -12.58 15.98
N HIS A 12 18.86 -13.35 17.01
CA HIS A 12 19.26 -13.13 18.40
C HIS A 12 19.01 -11.69 18.89
N MET A 13 17.85 -11.12 18.51
CA MET A 13 17.47 -9.73 18.83
C MET A 13 16.31 -9.68 19.81
N ASN A 14 16.19 -8.58 20.56
CA ASN A 14 14.99 -8.32 21.34
C ASN A 14 13.79 -8.13 20.38
N PRO A 15 12.64 -8.82 20.61
CA PRO A 15 11.45 -8.65 19.79
C PRO A 15 10.98 -7.19 19.63
N ARG A 16 11.18 -6.36 20.66
CA ARG A 16 10.87 -4.92 20.58
C ARG A 16 11.71 -4.21 19.53
N THR A 17 12.98 -4.56 19.42
CA THR A 17 13.90 -4.02 18.43
C THR A 17 13.47 -4.40 17.01
N VAL A 18 13.06 -5.66 16.79
CA VAL A 18 12.52 -6.12 15.50
C VAL A 18 11.27 -5.33 15.11
N VAL A 19 10.34 -5.10 16.05
CA VAL A 19 9.14 -4.30 15.80
C VAL A 19 9.50 -2.86 15.43
N GLN A 20 10.43 -2.24 16.16
CA GLN A 20 10.85 -0.87 15.92
C GLN A 20 11.51 -0.72 14.55
N TRP A 21 12.43 -1.62 14.20
CA TRP A 21 13.07 -1.63 12.87
C TRP A 21 12.08 -1.79 11.75
N LYS A 22 11.16 -2.77 11.86
CA LYS A 22 10.10 -2.96 10.88
C LYS A 22 9.20 -1.73 10.73
N LYS A 23 8.93 -1.01 11.82
CA LYS A 23 8.18 0.25 11.77
C LYS A 23 8.97 1.32 11.04
N CYS A 24 10.23 1.55 11.43
CA CYS A 24 11.14 2.49 10.78
C CYS A 24 11.22 2.25 9.27
N PHE A 25 11.46 1.00 8.86
CA PHE A 25 11.52 0.62 7.46
C PHE A 25 10.22 0.95 6.70
N ARG A 26 9.06 0.58 7.24
CA ARG A 26 7.77 0.92 6.61
C ARG A 26 7.54 2.43 6.52
N ASP A 27 7.95 3.19 7.53
CA ASP A 27 7.77 4.64 7.54
C ASP A 27 8.63 5.29 6.44
N VAL A 28 9.88 4.84 6.26
CA VAL A 28 10.76 5.26 5.17
C VAL A 28 10.18 4.90 3.80
N CYS A 29 9.71 3.66 3.61
CA CYS A 29 9.08 3.25 2.35
C CYS A 29 7.84 4.08 2.05
N ALA A 30 6.97 4.30 3.05
CA ALA A 30 5.74 5.06 2.87
C ALA A 30 6.03 6.53 2.53
N GLU A 31 7.07 7.11 3.14
CA GLU A 31 7.53 8.45 2.81
C GLU A 31 8.08 8.53 1.38
N HIS A 32 8.93 7.59 0.99
CA HIS A 32 9.47 7.53 -0.37
C HIS A 32 8.35 7.42 -1.41
N SER A 33 7.37 6.54 -1.20
CA SER A 33 6.23 6.40 -2.12
C SER A 33 5.36 7.66 -2.21
N ARG A 34 5.21 8.41 -1.11
CA ARG A 34 4.46 9.68 -1.10
C ARG A 34 5.20 10.82 -1.81
N ARG A 35 6.53 10.87 -1.69
CA ARG A 35 7.36 11.94 -2.28
C ARG A 35 7.66 11.68 -3.75
N ASN A 36 7.81 10.41 -4.15
CA ASN A 36 8.25 10.00 -5.47
C ASN A 36 7.16 9.22 -6.19
N THR A 37 5.94 9.75 -6.25
CA THR A 37 4.85 9.08 -6.95
C THR A 37 5.02 9.27 -8.47
N PRO A 38 5.26 8.21 -9.26
CA PRO A 38 5.39 8.34 -10.70
C PRO A 38 4.02 8.56 -11.35
N ILE A 39 4.00 9.30 -12.46
CA ILE A 39 2.94 9.14 -13.46
C ILE A 39 3.25 7.83 -14.19
N ILE A 40 2.26 6.97 -14.46
CA ILE A 40 2.46 5.66 -15.11
C ILE A 40 1.59 5.54 -16.37
N GLY A 41 1.93 4.61 -17.27
CA GLY A 41 1.22 4.47 -18.54
C GLY A 41 1.76 5.39 -19.63
N GLY A 42 0.94 5.61 -20.65
CA GLY A 42 1.33 6.24 -21.91
C GLY A 42 1.21 5.28 -23.09
N PHE A 43 1.57 5.76 -24.30
CA PHE A 43 1.44 4.96 -25.52
C PHE A 43 2.30 3.68 -25.44
N GLY A 44 1.68 2.52 -25.66
CA GLY A 44 2.35 1.23 -25.62
C GLY A 44 2.61 0.68 -24.22
N CYS A 45 2.15 1.35 -23.16
CA CYS A 45 2.29 0.90 -21.78
C CYS A 45 1.00 0.24 -21.28
N GLU A 46 1.11 -0.96 -20.72
CA GLU A 46 0.02 -1.61 -20.00
C GLU A 46 0.12 -1.31 -18.50
N VAL A 47 -0.97 -0.79 -17.93
CA VAL A 47 -1.07 -0.54 -16.49
C VAL A 47 -2.15 -1.40 -15.88
N GLU A 48 -1.79 -2.18 -14.87
CA GLU A 48 -2.75 -2.89 -14.04
C GLU A 48 -3.24 -1.97 -12.93
N ILE A 49 -4.56 -1.88 -12.76
CA ILE A 49 -5.21 -1.03 -11.74
C ILE A 49 -5.86 -1.93 -10.70
N GLY A 50 -5.62 -1.64 -9.42
CA GLY A 50 -6.11 -2.43 -8.30
C GLY A 50 -6.75 -1.58 -7.21
N GLU A 51 -7.77 -2.15 -6.57
CA GLU A 51 -8.42 -1.60 -5.39
C GLU A 51 -8.38 -2.62 -4.26
N THR A 52 -8.02 -2.19 -3.07
CA THR A 52 -8.08 -3.02 -1.88
C THR A 52 -8.66 -2.24 -0.73
N LEU A 53 -9.71 -2.76 -0.12
CA LEU A 53 -10.31 -2.16 1.06
C LEU A 53 -9.38 -2.38 2.27
N VAL A 54 -8.86 -1.29 2.82
CA VAL A 54 -8.04 -1.26 4.04
C VAL A 54 -8.97 -1.10 5.24
N THR A 55 -9.16 -2.19 5.97
CA THR A 55 -9.91 -2.22 7.23
C THR A 55 -9.05 -2.86 8.33
N ARG A 56 -9.39 -2.60 9.60
CA ARG A 56 -9.04 -3.51 10.70
C ARG A 56 -10.18 -4.55 10.81
N ARG A 57 -10.04 -5.89 10.86
CA ARG A 57 -8.94 -6.90 10.83
C ARG A 57 -9.55 -8.23 10.32
N LYS A 58 -8.71 -9.25 10.00
CA LYS A 58 -9.07 -10.65 10.29
C LYS A 58 -8.47 -11.06 11.65
N TYR A 59 -9.38 -11.46 12.56
CA TYR A 59 -9.25 -11.87 13.97
C TYR A 59 -9.26 -10.81 15.09
N ASN A 60 -10.09 -9.78 14.97
CA ASN A 60 -10.98 -9.49 16.10
C ASN A 60 -12.39 -9.84 15.63
N ARG A 61 -12.94 -10.99 16.04
CA ARG A 61 -14.12 -11.68 15.44
C ARG A 61 -15.35 -10.76 15.23
N GLY A 62 -16.16 -11.09 14.20
CA GLY A 62 -17.36 -10.34 13.78
C GLY A 62 -17.08 -9.26 12.72
N ARG A 63 -18.14 -8.68 12.12
CA ARG A 63 -18.06 -7.56 11.18
C ARG A 63 -18.35 -6.26 11.91
N TRP A 64 -17.39 -5.32 12.01
CA TRP A 64 -17.73 -3.92 11.73
C TRP A 64 -16.53 -3.01 11.46
N VAL A 65 -16.70 -2.15 10.45
CA VAL A 65 -15.69 -1.27 9.87
C VAL A 65 -16.23 0.17 9.93
N SER A 66 -15.73 1.00 10.87
CA SER A 66 -16.25 2.38 11.06
C SER A 66 -15.56 3.43 10.19
N ARG A 67 -14.39 3.11 9.61
CA ARG A 67 -13.67 3.94 8.63
C ARG A 67 -13.08 3.04 7.56
N HIS A 68 -13.78 2.95 6.43
CA HIS A 68 -13.30 2.31 5.22
C HIS A 68 -12.32 3.28 4.54
N GLN A 69 -11.06 2.87 4.39
CA GLN A 69 -10.18 3.48 3.39
C GLN A 69 -9.95 2.45 2.30
N TRP A 70 -9.99 2.90 1.07
CA TRP A 70 -9.62 2.12 -0.09
C TRP A 70 -8.19 2.47 -0.42
N LEU A 71 -7.35 1.47 -0.59
CA LEU A 71 -6.07 1.61 -1.25
C LEU A 71 -6.35 1.44 -2.73
N PHE A 72 -6.17 2.52 -3.47
CA PHE A 72 -6.22 2.54 -4.93
C PHE A 72 -4.79 2.65 -5.44
N GLY A 73 -4.45 1.91 -6.47
CA GLY A 73 -3.13 1.98 -7.06
C GLY A 73 -3.08 1.37 -8.44
N GLY A 74 -1.92 1.55 -9.07
CA GLY A 74 -1.62 0.89 -10.33
C GLY A 74 -0.13 0.60 -10.45
N ILE A 75 0.18 -0.41 -11.26
CA ILE A 75 1.54 -0.80 -11.60
C ILE A 75 1.66 -0.94 -13.12
N GLU A 76 2.70 -0.33 -13.68
CA GLU A 76 3.03 -0.47 -15.10
C GLU A 76 3.79 -1.78 -15.31
N ARG A 77 3.33 -2.61 -16.25
CA ARG A 77 3.93 -3.92 -16.50
C ARG A 77 5.39 -3.75 -16.94
N GLY A 78 6.28 -4.53 -16.33
CA GLY A 78 7.69 -4.61 -16.73
C GLY A 78 8.59 -3.44 -16.31
N SER A 79 8.05 -2.31 -15.84
CA SER A 79 8.88 -1.16 -15.42
C SER A 79 9.11 -1.09 -13.91
N GLY A 80 8.30 -1.79 -13.10
CA GLY A 80 8.32 -1.70 -11.65
C GLY A 80 7.78 -0.37 -11.09
N ARG A 81 7.31 0.54 -11.96
CA ARG A 81 6.71 1.82 -11.54
C ARG A 81 5.30 1.57 -11.04
N ALA A 82 5.02 2.04 -9.84
CA ALA A 82 3.71 1.91 -9.23
C ALA A 82 3.35 3.15 -8.40
N PHE A 83 2.05 3.42 -8.28
CA PHE A 83 1.53 4.36 -7.29
C PHE A 83 0.51 3.68 -6.40
N LEU A 84 0.39 4.20 -5.18
CA LEU A 84 -0.57 3.75 -4.18
C LEU A 84 -1.10 4.99 -3.45
N THR A 85 -2.42 5.11 -3.35
CA THR A 85 -3.09 6.22 -2.69
C THR A 85 -4.27 5.75 -1.86
N LEU A 86 -4.44 6.33 -0.68
CA LEU A 86 -5.57 6.05 0.20
C LEU A 86 -6.73 7.00 -0.13
N VAL A 87 -7.90 6.43 -0.42
CA VAL A 87 -9.11 7.16 -0.77
C VAL A 87 -10.25 6.77 0.15
N ARG A 88 -11.12 7.72 0.50
CA ARG A 88 -12.26 7.45 1.38
C ARG A 88 -13.45 6.88 0.62
N ARG A 89 -13.61 7.29 -0.64
CA ARG A 89 -14.73 6.90 -1.51
C ARG A 89 -14.18 6.18 -2.74
N ARG A 90 -14.83 5.08 -3.10
CA ARG A 90 -14.54 4.26 -4.28
C ARG A 90 -15.71 4.39 -5.24
N ASP A 91 -15.95 5.61 -5.68
CA ASP A 91 -16.93 5.92 -6.70
C ASP A 91 -16.23 6.36 -7.98
N ALA A 92 -16.92 6.21 -9.11
CA ALA A 92 -16.36 6.52 -10.41
C ALA A 92 -15.76 7.94 -10.48
N PRO A 93 -16.41 9.01 -9.96
CA PRO A 93 -15.82 10.34 -9.99
C PRO A 93 -14.48 10.44 -9.23
N THR A 94 -14.38 9.81 -8.05
CA THR A 94 -13.13 9.82 -7.28
C THR A 94 -12.03 9.08 -8.03
N LEU A 95 -12.34 7.91 -8.60
CA LEU A 95 -11.36 7.05 -9.27
C LEU A 95 -10.93 7.63 -10.62
N LEU A 96 -11.86 8.12 -11.44
CA LEU A 96 -11.55 8.77 -12.71
C LEU A 96 -10.63 9.97 -12.51
N ARG A 97 -10.87 10.79 -11.47
CA ARG A 97 -9.97 11.90 -11.13
C ARG A 97 -8.55 11.44 -10.79
N LEU A 98 -8.41 10.28 -10.13
CA LEU A 98 -7.10 9.72 -9.81
C LEU A 98 -6.44 9.12 -11.05
N ILE A 99 -7.20 8.48 -11.93
CA ILE A 99 -6.70 7.98 -13.21
C ILE A 99 -6.17 9.16 -14.04
N THR A 100 -6.92 10.25 -14.19
CA THR A 100 -6.40 11.43 -14.92
C THR A 100 -5.18 12.07 -14.25
N LYS A 101 -5.02 11.92 -12.93
CA LYS A 101 -3.88 12.50 -12.20
C LYS A 101 -2.59 11.68 -12.36
N TYR A 102 -2.71 10.36 -12.35
CA TYR A 102 -1.57 9.44 -12.26
C TYR A 102 -1.23 8.73 -13.56
N TYR A 103 -2.05 8.90 -14.60
CA TYR A 103 -1.88 8.24 -15.89
C TYR A 103 -1.66 9.29 -16.98
N THR A 104 -0.79 8.98 -17.94
CA THR A 104 -0.54 9.82 -19.13
C THR A 104 -1.41 9.38 -20.29
#